data_AF-A0A813UWU5-F1
#
_entry.id   AF-A0A813UWU5-F1
#
_cell.length_a   1.000
_cell.length_b   1.000
_cell.length_c   1.000
_cell.angle_alpha   90.00
_cell.angle_beta   90.00
_cell.angle_gamma   90.00
#
_symmetry.space_group_name_H-M   'P 1'
#
loop_
_entity.id
_entity.type
_entity.pdbx_description
1 polymer ?
#
loop_
_entity_poly.entity_id
_entity_poly.type
_entity_poly.pdbx_seq_one_letter_code
_entity_poly.pdbx_strand_id
1 'polypeptide(L)'
;MLLHEYRICLPFTVEEYHIGQLYMICKHCEVESSKDDGVEVCHQLSPDELSARKLEFLDIAIEQVPSYKYKESEDPCKFKSEKTGRGPLTANWREYTKPIMCAYKIIRVRFEVWGFQTRVEDFTQRAVRDILILAHRQAFTWMDEWYGMTLDQVREYEREMFERTNKKVLPTPTPTTNNTTSE
;
A
#
# COMPACT_ATOMS: atom_id res chain seq x y z
N MET A 1 9.28 14.37 -16.40
CA MET A 1 8.19 13.40 -16.21
C MET A 1 8.78 12.01 -16.36
N LEU A 2 8.66 11.20 -15.31
CA LEU A 2 9.01 9.78 -15.33
C LEU A 2 7.75 8.93 -15.23
N LEU A 3 7.63 7.93 -16.10
CA LEU A 3 6.50 7.01 -16.15
C LEU A 3 7.01 5.58 -15.95
N HIS A 4 6.62 4.96 -14.83
CA HIS A 4 6.98 3.59 -14.51
C HIS A 4 5.71 2.72 -14.42
N GLU A 5 5.78 1.50 -14.93
CA GLU A 5 4.81 0.45 -14.66
C GLU A 5 5.48 -0.60 -13.76
N TYR A 6 4.99 -0.72 -12.53
CA TYR A 6 5.39 -1.78 -11.61
C TYR A 6 4.40 -2.93 -11.69
N ARG A 7 4.90 -4.14 -11.94
CA ARG A 7 4.10 -5.37 -11.96
C ARG A 7 4.43 -6.22 -10.74
N ILE A 8 3.44 -6.44 -9.90
CA ILE A 8 3.62 -7.16 -8.63
C ILE A 8 2.73 -8.40 -8.70
N CYS A 9 3.34 -9.57 -8.77
CA CYS A 9 2.59 -10.84 -8.71
C CYS A 9 2.30 -11.19 -7.26
N LEU A 10 1.09 -11.69 -6.99
CA LEU A 10 0.66 -12.11 -5.66
C LEU A 10 -0.06 -13.45 -5.73
N PRO A 11 0.08 -14.31 -4.70
CA PRO A 11 -0.59 -15.59 -4.63
C PRO A 11 -2.05 -15.46 -4.18
N PHE A 12 -2.82 -14.60 -4.85
CA PHE A 12 -4.23 -14.30 -4.59
C PHE A 12 -5.08 -14.48 -5.85
N THR A 13 -6.40 -14.56 -5.70
CA THR A 13 -7.33 -14.19 -6.77
C THR A 13 -7.44 -12.66 -6.89
N VAL A 14 -8.11 -12.17 -7.94
CA VAL A 14 -8.35 -10.73 -8.12
C VAL A 14 -9.31 -10.21 -7.05
N GLU A 15 -10.32 -11.01 -6.69
CA GLU A 15 -11.33 -10.68 -5.67
C GLU A 15 -10.69 -10.60 -4.28
N GLU A 16 -9.86 -11.58 -3.93
CA GLU A 16 -9.09 -11.56 -2.69
C GLU A 16 -8.18 -10.33 -2.62
N TYR A 17 -7.50 -9.98 -3.71
CA TYR A 17 -6.66 -8.78 -3.75
C TYR A 17 -7.46 -7.51 -3.53
N HIS A 18 -8.69 -7.41 -4.05
CA HIS A 18 -9.53 -6.23 -3.84
C HIS A 18 -9.84 -6.01 -2.35
N ILE A 19 -10.19 -7.09 -1.63
CA ILE A 19 -10.45 -7.05 -0.19
C ILE A 19 -9.16 -6.74 0.59
N GLY A 20 -8.08 -7.48 0.31
CA GLY A 20 -6.80 -7.27 0.96
C GLY A 20 -6.27 -5.85 0.74
N GLN A 21 -6.41 -5.28 -0.45
CA GLN A 21 -5.97 -3.92 -0.75
C GLN A 21 -6.71 -2.88 0.10
N LEU A 22 -8.05 -2.98 0.22
CA LEU A 22 -8.83 -2.07 1.06
C LEU A 22 -8.39 -2.18 2.52
N TYR A 23 -8.26 -3.40 3.03
CA TYR A 23 -7.78 -3.65 4.39
C TYR A 23 -6.40 -3.01 4.64
N MET A 24 -5.46 -3.21 3.71
CA MET A 24 -4.10 -2.67 3.78
C MET A 24 -4.06 -1.15 3.85
N ILE A 25 -4.88 -0.47 3.02
CA ILE A 25 -4.98 0.99 3.02
C ILE A 25 -5.47 1.48 4.38
N CYS A 26 -6.54 0.87 4.90
CA CYS A 26 -7.15 1.26 6.18
C CYS A 26 -6.19 1.09 7.35
N LYS A 27 -5.50 -0.05 7.40
CA LYS A 27 -4.51 -0.35 8.44
C LYS A 27 -3.30 0.60 8.39
N HIS A 28 -2.86 0.99 7.19
CA HIS A 28 -1.79 2.00 7.04
C HIS A 28 -2.25 3.40 7.46
N CYS A 29 -3.46 3.82 7.09
CA CYS A 29 -4.01 5.11 7.49
C CYS A 29 -4.11 5.25 9.01
N GLU A 30 -4.40 4.16 9.72
CA GLU A 30 -4.41 4.16 11.20
C GLU A 30 -3.02 4.37 11.81
N VAL A 31 -1.99 3.80 11.19
CA VAL A 31 -0.61 3.77 11.70
C VAL A 31 0.18 5.04 11.37
N GLU A 32 -0.08 5.68 10.22
CA GLU A 32 0.82 6.72 9.64
C GLU A 32 0.23 8.14 9.58
N SER A 33 -0.80 8.49 10.37
CA SER A 33 -1.52 9.76 10.15
C SER A 33 -0.73 11.03 10.52
N SER A 34 -0.18 11.71 9.51
CA SER A 34 -0.08 13.18 9.43
C SER A 34 -0.53 13.67 8.03
N LYS A 35 -0.95 14.93 7.94
CA LYS A 35 -1.96 15.49 7.00
C LYS A 35 -1.70 15.33 5.48
N ASP A 36 -2.82 15.14 4.77
CA ASP A 36 -3.20 15.64 3.42
C ASP A 36 -2.20 15.40 2.26
N ASP A 37 -2.28 14.20 1.66
CA ASP A 37 -1.66 13.90 0.36
C ASP A 37 -2.75 13.63 -0.70
N GLY A 38 -2.71 14.36 -1.81
CA GLY A 38 -3.59 14.15 -2.96
C GLY A 38 -3.08 13.03 -3.87
N VAL A 39 -3.91 12.03 -4.16
CA VAL A 39 -3.63 10.94 -5.11
C VAL A 39 -4.62 11.03 -6.27
N GLU A 40 -4.12 11.20 -7.49
CA GLU A 40 -4.94 11.15 -8.71
C GLU A 40 -4.83 9.77 -9.37
N VAL A 41 -5.97 9.14 -9.65
CA VAL A 41 -6.04 7.85 -10.35
C VAL A 41 -6.07 8.10 -11.86
N CYS A 42 -4.96 7.84 -12.55
CA CYS A 42 -4.91 7.93 -14.01
C CYS A 42 -5.58 6.71 -14.66
N HIS A 43 -6.52 6.96 -15.57
CA HIS A 43 -7.15 5.93 -16.39
C HIS A 43 -6.52 5.88 -17.78
N GLN A 44 -5.76 4.81 -18.02
CA GLN A 44 -5.18 4.38 -19.32
C GLN A 44 -4.05 5.26 -19.87
N LEU A 45 -3.03 4.60 -20.44
CA LEU A 45 -1.90 5.26 -21.10
C LEU A 45 -2.18 5.38 -22.60
N SER A 46 -1.70 6.46 -23.23
CA SER A 46 -1.64 6.52 -24.69
C SER A 46 -0.65 5.49 -25.24
N PRO A 47 -0.70 5.11 -26.53
CA PRO A 47 0.29 4.21 -27.13
C PRO A 47 1.74 4.68 -26.97
N ASP A 48 1.98 5.98 -27.09
CA ASP A 48 3.31 6.58 -26.93
C ASP A 48 3.79 6.47 -25.48
N GLU A 49 2.93 6.80 -24.51
CA GLU A 49 3.22 6.65 -23.10
C GLU A 49 3.47 5.19 -22.71
N LEU A 50 2.68 4.29 -23.28
CA LEU A 50 2.86 2.85 -23.09
C LEU A 50 4.25 2.44 -23.58
N SER A 51 4.70 2.90 -24.75
CA SER A 51 6.03 2.56 -25.28
C SER A 51 7.18 3.17 -24.47
N ALA A 52 7.01 4.38 -23.95
CA ALA A 52 8.04 5.12 -23.23
C ALA A 52 8.19 4.71 -21.76
N ARG A 53 7.22 3.98 -21.20
CA ARG A 53 7.23 3.60 -19.78
C ARG A 53 8.41 2.68 -19.46
N LYS A 54 8.97 2.85 -18.28
CA LYS A 54 9.89 1.86 -17.71
C LYS A 54 9.07 0.75 -17.03
N LEU A 55 9.19 -0.47 -17.54
CA LEU A 55 8.55 -1.65 -16.94
C LEU A 55 9.48 -2.28 -15.90
N GLU A 56 8.98 -2.51 -14.69
CA GLU A 56 9.69 -3.19 -13.62
C GLU A 56 8.82 -4.27 -12.98
N PHE A 57 9.38 -5.47 -12.79
CA PHE A 57 8.72 -6.55 -12.07
C PHE A 57 9.22 -6.58 -10.65
N LEU A 58 8.30 -6.51 -9.70
CA LEU A 58 8.57 -6.49 -8.28
C LEU A 58 8.22 -7.86 -7.68
N ASP A 59 9.17 -8.50 -7.01
CA ASP A 59 8.97 -9.79 -6.35
C ASP A 59 8.96 -9.66 -4.82
N ILE A 60 7.80 -9.84 -4.21
CA ILE A 60 7.62 -9.63 -2.77
C ILE A 60 8.48 -10.56 -1.90
N ALA A 61 8.93 -11.72 -2.42
CA ALA A 61 9.72 -12.68 -1.65
C ALA A 61 11.21 -12.33 -1.65
N ILE A 62 11.78 -11.98 -2.81
CA ILE A 62 13.23 -11.83 -3.00
C ILE A 62 13.72 -10.38 -3.06
N GLU A 63 12.83 -9.41 -3.27
CA GLU A 63 13.23 -8.01 -3.33
C GLU A 63 13.77 -7.53 -1.99
N GLN A 64 14.89 -6.81 -2.06
CA GLN A 64 15.50 -6.24 -0.87
C GLN A 64 14.69 -5.03 -0.41
N VAL A 65 14.41 -5.00 0.88
CA VAL A 65 13.82 -3.84 1.55
C VAL A 65 14.90 -3.14 2.39
N PRO A 66 14.79 -1.82 2.60
CA PRO A 66 15.69 -1.13 3.50
C PRO A 66 15.69 -1.81 4.88
N SER A 67 16.87 -2.10 5.43
CA SER A 67 17.01 -2.92 6.66
C SER A 67 16.25 -2.34 7.85
N TYR A 68 16.19 -1.01 7.97
CA TYR A 68 15.44 -0.32 9.03
C TYR A 68 13.91 -0.42 8.90
N LYS A 69 13.40 -0.83 7.73
CA LYS A 69 11.97 -1.12 7.49
C LYS A 69 11.66 -2.61 7.51
N TYR A 70 12.68 -3.48 7.55
CA TYR A 70 12.49 -4.92 7.57
C TYR A 70 11.88 -5.37 8.90
N LYS A 71 10.83 -6.18 8.81
CA LYS A 71 10.21 -6.88 9.94
C LYS A 71 10.05 -8.34 9.57
N GLU A 72 10.52 -9.22 10.44
CA GLU A 72 10.41 -10.66 10.23
C GLU A 72 8.96 -11.14 10.13
N SER A 73 8.05 -10.55 10.89
CA SER A 73 6.61 -10.83 10.82
C SER A 73 5.96 -10.41 9.48
N GLU A 74 6.66 -9.60 8.68
CA GLU A 74 6.22 -9.12 7.37
C GLU A 74 7.11 -9.70 6.25
N ASP A 75 7.77 -10.83 6.52
CA ASP A 75 8.58 -11.55 5.54
C ASP A 75 7.81 -12.70 4.86
N PRO A 76 7.49 -12.59 3.55
CA PRO A 76 6.81 -13.67 2.83
C PRO A 76 7.58 -14.98 2.79
N CYS A 77 8.91 -14.95 2.96
CA CYS A 77 9.74 -16.15 3.04
C CYS A 77 9.56 -16.91 4.36
N LYS A 78 9.01 -16.26 5.38
CA LYS A 78 8.82 -16.80 6.72
C LYS A 78 7.36 -16.98 7.11
N PHE A 79 6.45 -16.34 6.38
CA PHE A 79 5.02 -16.41 6.63
C PHE A 79 4.37 -17.59 5.90
N LYS A 80 3.53 -18.34 6.63
CA LYS A 80 2.59 -19.31 6.06
C LYS A 80 1.23 -19.06 6.69
N SER A 81 0.22 -18.84 5.84
CA SER A 81 -1.15 -18.62 6.28
C SER A 81 -1.73 -19.87 6.92
N GLU A 82 -2.32 -19.72 8.10
CA GLU A 82 -3.04 -20.79 8.79
C GLU A 82 -4.42 -21.02 8.14
N LYS A 83 -5.06 -19.97 7.63
CA LYS A 83 -6.40 -20.07 7.00
C LYS A 83 -6.37 -20.72 5.61
N THR A 84 -5.29 -20.52 4.85
CA THR A 84 -5.22 -20.92 3.43
C THR A 84 -4.12 -21.93 3.13
N GLY A 85 -3.16 -22.08 4.02
CA GLY A 85 -1.95 -22.88 3.80
C GLY A 85 -0.95 -22.26 2.81
N ARG A 86 -1.20 -21.07 2.27
CA ARG A 86 -0.32 -20.39 1.30
C ARG A 86 0.96 -19.89 1.99
N GLY A 87 2.07 -19.98 1.27
CA GLY A 87 3.41 -19.68 1.79
C GLY A 87 4.07 -20.87 2.50
N PRO A 88 5.34 -20.73 2.91
CA PRO A 88 6.23 -19.61 2.64
C PRO A 88 6.57 -19.44 1.15
N LEU A 89 6.79 -18.21 0.71
CA LEU A 89 7.19 -17.92 -0.67
C LEU A 89 8.71 -17.93 -0.76
N THR A 90 9.28 -18.80 -1.59
CA THR A 90 10.72 -18.85 -1.84
C THR A 90 11.01 -18.50 -3.31
N ALA A 91 12.27 -18.63 -3.74
CA ALA A 91 12.62 -18.39 -5.14
C ALA A 91 11.73 -19.24 -6.07
N ASN A 92 11.26 -18.62 -7.15
CA ASN A 92 10.36 -19.22 -8.14
C ASN A 92 8.97 -19.61 -7.59
N TRP A 93 8.49 -19.00 -6.50
CA TRP A 93 7.17 -19.27 -5.93
C TRP A 93 6.00 -19.22 -6.91
N ARG A 94 6.13 -18.43 -7.98
CA ARG A 94 5.12 -18.27 -9.04
C ARG A 94 4.87 -19.55 -9.85
N GLU A 95 5.81 -20.50 -9.85
CA GLU A 95 5.70 -21.74 -10.62
C GLU A 95 4.79 -22.77 -9.93
N TYR A 96 4.81 -22.81 -8.60
CA TYR A 96 4.13 -23.83 -7.81
C TYR A 96 2.98 -23.31 -6.93
N THR A 97 2.81 -21.99 -6.83
CA THR A 97 1.71 -21.39 -6.06
C THR A 97 0.50 -21.08 -6.93
N LYS A 98 -0.70 -21.38 -6.44
CA LYS A 98 -1.98 -20.95 -7.01
C LYS A 98 -2.95 -20.59 -5.89
N PRO A 99 -3.89 -19.65 -6.11
CA PRO A 99 -4.04 -18.79 -7.30
C PRO A 99 -2.90 -17.77 -7.44
N ILE A 100 -2.79 -17.13 -8.62
CA ILE A 100 -1.88 -15.99 -8.84
C ILE A 100 -2.64 -14.89 -9.58
N MET A 101 -2.46 -13.66 -9.12
CA MET A 101 -2.86 -12.43 -9.79
C MET A 101 -1.63 -11.53 -9.98
N CYS A 102 -1.78 -10.49 -10.80
CA CYS A 102 -0.75 -9.45 -10.95
C CYS A 102 -1.38 -8.07 -10.87
N ALA A 103 -0.87 -7.25 -9.96
CA ALA A 103 -1.21 -5.85 -9.85
C ALA A 103 -0.31 -5.01 -10.78
N TYR A 104 -0.93 -4.21 -11.64
CA TYR A 104 -0.26 -3.30 -12.57
C TYR A 104 -0.38 -1.88 -11.99
N LYS A 105 0.72 -1.32 -11.50
CA LYS A 105 0.75 0.01 -10.87
C LYS A 105 1.52 0.96 -11.76
N ILE A 106 0.78 1.86 -12.41
CA ILE A 106 1.34 2.86 -13.32
C ILE A 106 1.53 4.16 -12.53
N ILE A 107 2.78 4.59 -12.39
CA ILE A 107 3.16 5.73 -11.56
C ILE A 107 3.79 6.78 -12.45
N ARG A 108 3.10 7.92 -12.55
CA ARG A 108 3.54 9.12 -13.25
C ARG A 108 4.06 10.12 -12.22
N VAL A 109 5.32 10.52 -12.34
CA VAL A 109 5.90 11.58 -11.50
C VAL A 109 6.30 12.73 -12.41
N ARG A 110 5.83 13.94 -12.10
CA ARG A 110 6.18 15.17 -12.81
C ARG A 110 6.63 16.22 -11.80
N PHE A 111 7.84 16.73 -11.96
CA PHE A 111 8.39 17.76 -11.09
C PHE A 111 9.09 18.85 -11.92
N GLU A 112 8.49 20.05 -11.98
CA GLU A 112 8.92 21.11 -12.91
C GLU A 112 9.71 22.21 -12.20
N VAL A 113 10.81 21.82 -11.56
CA VAL A 113 11.72 22.78 -10.93
C VAL A 113 13.10 22.69 -11.59
N TRP A 114 13.55 23.83 -12.08
CA TRP A 114 14.85 23.95 -12.76
C TRP A 114 16.00 23.49 -11.85
N GLY A 115 16.89 22.67 -12.39
CA GLY A 115 18.03 22.09 -11.67
C GLY A 115 17.71 20.92 -10.73
N PHE A 116 16.43 20.61 -10.48
CA PHE A 116 16.03 19.55 -9.53
C PHE A 116 15.13 18.46 -10.11
N GLN A 117 14.53 18.68 -11.29
CA GLN A 117 13.61 17.75 -11.96
C GLN A 117 14.04 16.28 -11.86
N THR A 118 15.13 15.88 -12.53
CA THR A 118 15.53 14.46 -12.62
C THR A 118 15.77 13.84 -11.24
N ARG A 119 16.49 14.56 -10.37
CA ARG A 119 16.86 14.06 -9.04
C ARG A 119 15.62 13.80 -8.17
N VAL A 120 14.64 14.69 -8.21
CA VAL A 120 13.40 14.56 -7.43
C VAL A 120 12.50 13.48 -8.04
N GLU A 121 12.32 13.46 -9.37
CA GLU A 121 11.50 12.43 -10.02
C GLU A 121 12.06 11.01 -9.74
N ASP A 122 13.38 10.81 -9.83
CA ASP A 122 14.04 9.54 -9.53
C ASP A 122 13.95 9.16 -8.04
N PHE A 123 14.06 10.14 -7.14
CA PHE A 123 13.87 9.92 -5.72
C PHE A 123 12.45 9.44 -5.42
N THR A 124 11.43 10.13 -5.95
CA THR A 124 10.03 9.76 -5.77
C THR A 124 9.74 8.38 -6.33
N GLN A 125 10.25 8.04 -7.53
CA GLN A 125 10.06 6.70 -8.09
C GLN A 125 10.65 5.60 -7.20
N ARG A 126 11.85 5.80 -6.62
CA ARG A 126 12.43 4.85 -5.66
C ARG A 126 11.61 4.75 -4.37
N ALA A 127 11.14 5.87 -3.83
CA ALA A 127 10.30 5.87 -2.64
C ALA A 127 8.98 5.10 -2.88
N VAL A 128 8.34 5.33 -4.03
CA VAL A 128 7.12 4.61 -4.43
C VAL A 128 7.39 3.12 -4.60
N ARG A 129 8.50 2.74 -5.26
CA ARG A 129 8.91 1.34 -5.39
C ARG A 129 9.01 0.64 -4.02
N ASP A 130 9.67 1.27 -3.05
CA ASP A 130 9.81 0.72 -1.70
C ASP A 130 8.46 0.57 -1.00
N ILE A 131 7.58 1.58 -1.12
CA ILE A 131 6.21 1.53 -0.60
C ILE A 131 5.43 0.37 -1.22
N LEU A 132 5.52 0.20 -2.55
CA LEU A 132 4.84 -0.87 -3.26
C LEU A 132 5.31 -2.24 -2.77
N ILE A 133 6.62 -2.47 -2.61
CA ILE A 133 7.13 -3.74 -2.08
C ILE A 133 6.62 -3.99 -0.66
N LEU A 134 6.77 -3.03 0.24
CA LEU A 134 6.39 -3.19 1.65
C LEU A 134 4.89 -3.47 1.80
N ALA A 135 4.05 -2.66 1.14
CA ALA A 135 2.60 -2.84 1.20
C ALA A 135 2.14 -4.20 0.66
N HIS A 136 2.77 -4.72 -0.39
CA HIS A 136 2.39 -6.01 -0.97
C HIS A 136 2.96 -7.21 -0.19
N ARG A 137 4.13 -7.05 0.47
CA ARG A 137 4.61 -8.03 1.47
C ARG A 137 3.61 -8.15 2.62
N GLN A 138 3.19 -7.01 3.17
CA GLN A 138 2.21 -6.97 4.26
C GLN A 138 0.84 -7.49 3.84
N ALA A 139 0.38 -7.19 2.61
CA ALA A 139 -0.85 -7.78 2.09
C ALA A 139 -0.81 -9.31 2.17
N PHE A 140 0.33 -9.92 1.83
CA PHE A 140 0.52 -11.36 1.93
C PHE A 140 0.66 -11.86 3.37
N THR A 141 1.50 -11.21 4.18
CA THR A 141 1.76 -11.68 5.56
C THR A 141 0.65 -11.38 6.56
N TRP A 142 -0.26 -10.47 6.23
CA TRP A 142 -1.48 -10.21 7.01
C TRP A 142 -2.70 -10.91 6.42
N MET A 143 -2.50 -11.86 5.49
CA MET A 143 -3.59 -12.59 4.84
C MET A 143 -4.60 -13.14 5.84
N ASP A 144 -4.14 -13.72 6.95
CA ASP A 144 -5.05 -14.33 7.91
C ASP A 144 -5.95 -13.31 8.64
N GLU A 145 -5.64 -12.01 8.57
CA GLU A 145 -6.46 -10.95 9.16
C GLU A 145 -7.66 -10.59 8.26
N TRP A 146 -7.47 -10.57 6.95
CA TRP A 146 -8.49 -10.12 5.98
C TRP A 146 -9.09 -11.24 5.13
N TYR A 147 -8.45 -12.40 5.04
CA TYR A 147 -8.93 -13.51 4.21
C TYR A 147 -10.27 -14.04 4.74
N GLY A 148 -11.24 -14.10 3.82
CA GLY A 148 -12.62 -14.47 4.10
C GLY A 148 -13.54 -13.31 4.48
N MET A 149 -13.02 -12.07 4.60
CA MET A 149 -13.88 -10.89 4.74
C MET A 149 -14.74 -10.68 3.50
N THR A 150 -15.99 -10.27 3.70
CA THR A 150 -16.84 -9.75 2.63
C THR A 150 -16.47 -8.29 2.32
N LEU A 151 -16.91 -7.80 1.15
CA LEU A 151 -16.73 -6.40 0.79
C LEU A 151 -17.36 -5.44 1.81
N ASP A 152 -18.50 -5.81 2.40
CA ASP A 152 -19.16 -4.98 3.41
C ASP A 152 -18.38 -4.98 4.73
N GLN A 153 -17.79 -6.11 5.12
CA GLN A 153 -16.96 -6.20 6.33
C GLN A 153 -15.70 -5.37 6.22
N VAL A 154 -15.00 -5.39 5.07
CA VAL A 154 -13.80 -4.57 4.90
C VAL A 154 -14.14 -3.08 4.80
N ARG A 155 -15.32 -2.72 4.27
CA ARG A 155 -15.82 -1.33 4.28
C ARG A 155 -16.21 -0.84 5.67
N GLU A 156 -16.71 -1.72 6.54
CA GLU A 156 -16.92 -1.38 7.95
C GLU A 156 -15.59 -1.17 8.65
N TYR A 157 -14.62 -2.06 8.43
CA TYR A 157 -13.27 -1.89 8.94
C TYR A 157 -12.66 -0.54 8.49
N GLU A 158 -12.83 -0.15 7.22
CA GLU A 158 -12.43 1.15 6.70
C GLU A 158 -13.05 2.32 7.47
N ARG A 159 -14.37 2.28 7.70
CA ARG A 159 -15.08 3.31 8.49
C ARG A 159 -14.52 3.42 9.90
N GLU A 160 -14.37 2.30 10.59
CA GLU A 160 -13.83 2.26 11.95
C GLU A 160 -12.40 2.81 12.03
N MET A 161 -11.53 2.44 11.07
CA MET A 161 -10.16 2.94 11.02
C MET A 161 -10.12 4.43 10.73
N PHE A 162 -10.95 4.90 9.81
CA PHE A 162 -11.08 6.31 9.47
C PHE A 162 -11.53 7.14 10.67
N GLU A 163 -12.56 6.70 11.39
CA GLU A 163 -13.04 7.37 12.61
C GLU A 163 -11.96 7.44 13.69
N ARG A 164 -11.25 6.33 13.91
CA ARG A 164 -10.16 6.27 14.89
C ARG A 164 -9.02 7.21 14.52
N THR A 165 -8.70 7.32 13.23
CA THR A 165 -7.68 8.23 12.72
C THR A 165 -8.11 9.69 12.87
N ASN A 166 -9.36 10.03 12.55
CA ASN A 166 -9.87 11.39 12.73
C ASN A 166 -9.83 11.85 14.19
N LYS A 167 -10.12 10.95 15.16
CA LYS A 167 -9.98 11.26 16.59
C LYS A 167 -8.55 11.61 17.01
N LYS A 168 -7.52 11.12 16.30
CA LYS A 168 -6.11 11.45 16.57
C LYS A 168 -5.73 12.82 16.00
N VAL A 169 -6.42 13.30 14.97
CA VAL A 169 -6.09 14.54 14.23
C VAL A 169 -6.90 15.74 14.72
N LEU A 170 -8.10 15.52 15.28
CA LEU A 170 -8.93 16.58 15.87
C LEU A 170 -8.36 17.04 17.23
N PRO A 171 -8.24 18.35 17.49
CA PRO A 171 -7.84 18.85 18.80
C PRO A 171 -8.91 18.52 19.84
N THR A 172 -8.50 18.03 21.01
CA THR A 172 -9.39 17.79 22.16
C THR A 172 -10.14 19.08 22.49
N PRO A 173 -11.47 19.08 22.65
CA PRO A 173 -12.20 20.28 23.02
C PRO A 173 -11.71 20.79 24.38
N THR A 174 -11.22 22.03 24.42
CA THR A 174 -10.85 22.73 25.65
C THR A 174 -12.12 22.87 26.52
N PRO A 175 -12.08 22.57 27.83
CA PRO A 175 -13.24 22.78 28.68
C PRO A 175 -13.53 24.29 28.73
N THR A 176 -14.70 24.71 28.26
CA THR A 176 -15.18 26.08 28.42
C THR A 176 -15.49 26.32 29.90
N THR A 177 -14.58 26.95 30.64
CA THR A 177 -14.91 27.51 31.95
C THR A 177 -15.88 28.66 31.75
N ASN A 178 -17.16 28.40 31.99
CA ASN A 178 -18.17 29.43 32.16
C ASN A 178 -17.89 30.16 33.48
N ASN A 179 -17.27 31.34 33.39
CA ASN A 179 -17.25 32.27 34.53
C ASN A 179 -18.59 33.00 34.56
N THR A 180 -19.49 32.51 35.40
CA THR A 180 -20.68 33.25 35.84
C THR A 180 -20.21 34.37 36.75
N THR A 181 -20.18 35.61 36.23
CA THR A 181 -20.05 36.80 37.08
C THR A 181 -21.42 37.08 37.68
N SER A 182 -21.58 36.77 38.97
CA SER A 182 -22.67 37.28 39.79
C SER A 182 -22.39 38.73 40.16
N GLU A 183 -23.31 39.63 39.80
CA GLU A 183 -23.45 41.00 40.34
C GLU A 183 -23.89 40.98 41.81
#